data_AF-A0A7K1GHB5-F1
#
_entry.id   AF-A0A7K1GHB5-F1
#
_cell.length_a   1.000
_cell.length_b   1.000
_cell.length_c   1.000
_cell.angle_alpha   90.00
_cell.angle_beta   90.00
_cell.angle_gamma   90.00
#
_symmetry.space_group_name_H-M   'P 1'
#
loop_
_entity.id
_entity.type
_entity.pdbx_description
1 polymer ?
#
loop_
_entity_poly.entity_id
_entity_poly.type
_entity_poly.pdbx_seq_one_letter_code
_entity_poly.pdbx_strand_id
1 'polypeptide(L)'
;MKIKKKNSSSKEVDFTWDDLEALACGQIGLDINYLYTLTPRQFSNIQVGWNQKTERQTKTSWEQVRTIYDAVIRPHLKSKNKSIREILPFPWDQEDILDNGQNEEGFEDMKGRWDKIDQMKREKL
;
A
#
# COMPACT_ATOMS: atom_id res chain seq x y z
N MET A 1 -5.71 35.91 -32.82
CA MET A 1 -4.61 35.30 -32.05
C MET A 1 -4.82 33.78 -32.06
N LYS A 2 -4.14 33.03 -32.92
CA LYS A 2 -4.35 31.57 -33.06
C LYS A 2 -3.52 30.84 -32.00
N ILE A 3 -4.17 30.25 -31.01
CA ILE A 3 -3.52 29.45 -29.98
C ILE A 3 -3.06 28.15 -30.62
N LYS A 4 -1.75 28.02 -30.88
CA LYS A 4 -1.14 26.76 -31.30
C LYS A 4 -1.24 25.78 -30.15
N LYS A 5 -2.05 24.72 -30.29
CA LYS A 5 -1.97 23.52 -29.44
C LYS A 5 -0.54 22.98 -29.56
N LYS A 6 0.24 23.07 -28.48
CA LYS A 6 1.50 22.31 -28.35
C LYS A 6 1.11 20.84 -28.25
N ASN A 7 1.32 20.08 -29.33
CA ASN A 7 1.36 18.63 -29.23
C ASN A 7 2.57 18.27 -28.35
N SER A 8 2.28 17.81 -27.14
CA SER A 8 3.26 17.18 -26.26
C SER A 8 3.66 15.86 -26.90
N SER A 9 4.80 15.83 -27.61
CA SER A 9 5.41 14.58 -28.03
C SER A 9 5.93 13.86 -26.79
N SER A 10 5.13 12.94 -26.26
CA SER A 10 5.62 11.91 -25.35
C SER A 10 6.73 11.16 -26.07
N LYS A 11 7.99 11.40 -25.71
CA LYS A 11 9.11 10.59 -26.20
C LYS A 11 8.85 9.17 -25.72
N GLU A 12 8.75 8.22 -26.65
CA GLU A 12 8.79 6.80 -26.34
C GLU A 12 10.14 6.54 -25.68
N VAL A 13 10.13 6.25 -24.38
CA VAL A 13 11.33 5.86 -23.65
C VAL A 13 11.46 4.37 -23.86
N ASP A 14 12.42 3.97 -24.68
CA ASP A 14 12.73 2.56 -24.90
C ASP A 14 13.29 1.96 -23.61
N PHE A 15 12.59 0.98 -23.06
CA PHE A 15 13.02 0.25 -21.88
C PHE A 15 14.05 -0.81 -22.30
N THR A 16 15.28 -0.67 -21.80
CA THR A 16 16.41 -1.53 -22.18
C THR A 16 16.59 -2.71 -21.24
N TRP A 17 17.36 -3.72 -21.66
CA TRP A 17 17.73 -4.84 -20.79
C TRP A 17 18.53 -4.39 -19.56
N ASP A 18 19.36 -3.37 -19.71
CA ASP A 18 20.12 -2.77 -18.61
C ASP A 18 19.18 -2.18 -17.54
N ASP A 19 18.08 -1.55 -17.95
CA ASP A 19 17.07 -1.01 -17.03
C ASP A 19 16.34 -2.12 -16.25
N LEU A 20 16.08 -3.25 -16.91
CA LEU A 20 15.47 -4.42 -16.27
C LEU A 20 16.41 -5.02 -15.22
N GLU A 21 17.69 -5.15 -15.53
CA GLU A 21 18.69 -5.66 -14.59
C GLU A 21 18.92 -4.70 -13.41
N ALA A 22 18.95 -3.40 -13.67
CA ALA A 22 19.05 -2.39 -12.62
C ALA A 22 17.85 -2.45 -11.66
N LEU A 23 16.64 -2.63 -12.17
CA LEU A 23 15.45 -2.79 -11.35
C LEU A 23 15.46 -4.12 -10.57
N ALA A 24 15.75 -5.23 -11.25
CA ALA A 24 15.70 -6.57 -10.67
C ALA A 24 16.82 -6.81 -9.64
N CYS A 25 18.08 -6.55 -10.02
CA CYS A 25 19.24 -6.85 -9.19
C CYS A 25 19.55 -5.69 -8.26
N GLY A 26 19.39 -4.45 -8.72
CA GLY A 26 19.70 -3.25 -7.92
C GLY A 26 18.61 -2.91 -6.90
N GLN A 27 17.36 -2.76 -7.34
CA GLN A 27 16.28 -2.32 -6.45
C GLN A 27 15.65 -3.48 -5.67
N ILE A 28 15.30 -4.57 -6.36
CA ILE A 28 14.64 -5.72 -5.73
C ILE A 28 15.66 -6.60 -4.99
N GLY A 29 16.89 -6.72 -5.52
CA GLY A 29 17.95 -7.52 -4.92
C GLY A 29 17.95 -8.98 -5.36
N LEU A 30 17.52 -9.28 -6.58
CA LEU A 30 17.59 -10.63 -7.16
C LEU A 30 19.02 -10.97 -7.60
N ASP A 31 19.37 -12.27 -7.56
CA ASP A 31 20.57 -12.76 -8.22
C ASP A 31 20.41 -12.72 -9.74
N ILE A 32 21.49 -12.37 -10.45
CA ILE A 32 21.48 -12.20 -11.91
C ILE A 32 21.14 -13.49 -12.64
N ASN A 33 21.61 -14.65 -12.16
CA ASN A 33 21.31 -15.93 -12.81
C ASN A 33 19.86 -16.31 -12.58
N TYR A 34 19.33 -16.04 -11.37
CA TYR A 34 17.94 -16.29 -11.06
C TYR A 34 17.01 -15.46 -11.93
N LEU A 35 17.33 -14.17 -12.16
CA LEU A 35 16.57 -13.28 -13.03
C LEU A 35 16.36 -13.87 -14.43
N TYR A 36 17.42 -14.35 -15.08
CA TYR A 36 17.31 -14.90 -16.43
C TYR A 36 16.56 -16.24 -16.50
N THR A 37 16.43 -16.95 -15.37
CA THR A 37 15.60 -18.17 -15.30
C THR A 37 14.12 -17.89 -15.10
N LEU A 38 13.75 -16.67 -14.71
CA LEU A 38 12.36 -16.30 -14.44
C LEU A 38 11.56 -16.09 -15.71
N THR A 39 10.31 -16.53 -15.68
CA THR A 39 9.33 -16.10 -16.67
C THR A 39 8.90 -14.66 -16.39
N PRO A 40 8.53 -13.87 -17.43
CA PRO A 40 8.05 -12.49 -17.24
C PRO A 40 6.89 -12.38 -16.25
N ARG A 41 6.00 -13.38 -16.21
CA ARG A 41 4.91 -13.46 -15.23
C ARG A 41 5.42 -13.59 -13.80
N GLN A 42 6.38 -14.48 -13.56
CA GLN A 42 6.95 -14.66 -12.21
C GLN A 42 7.68 -13.40 -11.76
N PHE A 43 8.44 -12.77 -12.65
CA PHE A 43 9.09 -11.50 -12.37
C PHE A 43 8.08 -10.40 -12.01
N SER A 44 7.00 -10.26 -12.79
CA SER A 44 5.93 -9.30 -12.50
C SER A 44 5.30 -9.54 -11.12
N ASN A 45 5.04 -10.79 -10.75
CA ASN A 45 4.51 -11.11 -9.42
C ASN A 45 5.48 -10.73 -8.30
N ILE A 46 6.78 -10.99 -8.48
CA ILE A 46 7.83 -10.61 -7.52
C ILE A 46 7.89 -9.09 -7.38
N GLN A 47 7.89 -8.37 -8.50
CA GLN A 47 7.92 -6.91 -8.53
C GLN A 47 6.72 -6.31 -7.80
N VAL A 48 5.51 -6.83 -8.02
CA VAL A 48 4.30 -6.39 -7.31
C VAL A 48 4.43 -6.64 -5.81
N GLY A 49 4.86 -7.83 -5.41
CA GLY A 49 5.06 -8.16 -4.00
C GLY A 49 6.10 -7.27 -3.32
N TRP A 50 7.20 -6.97 -4.02
CA TRP A 50 8.23 -6.05 -3.55
C TRP A 50 7.69 -4.62 -3.41
N ASN A 51 6.98 -4.10 -4.42
CA ASN A 51 6.37 -2.76 -4.36
C ASN A 51 5.44 -2.62 -3.15
N GLN A 52 4.55 -3.60 -2.94
CA GLN A 52 3.63 -3.60 -1.80
C GLN A 52 4.37 -3.66 -0.46
N LYS A 53 5.44 -4.46 -0.37
CA LYS A 53 6.27 -4.53 0.84
C LYS A 53 6.96 -3.19 1.12
N THR A 54 7.60 -2.60 0.10
CA THR A 54 8.32 -1.32 0.21
C THR A 54 7.37 -0.17 0.55
N GLU A 55 6.19 -0.14 -0.07
CA GLU A 55 5.14 0.83 0.25
C GLU A 55 4.70 0.69 1.71
N ARG A 56 4.40 -0.54 2.16
CA ARG A 56 4.00 -0.79 3.56
C ARG A 56 5.08 -0.34 4.54
N GLN A 57 6.34 -0.68 4.29
CA GLN A 57 7.46 -0.27 5.13
C GLN A 57 7.60 1.26 5.19
N THR A 58 7.46 1.91 4.04
CA THR A 58 7.50 3.38 3.93
C THR A 58 6.35 4.01 4.72
N LYS A 59 5.11 3.54 4.53
CA LYS A 59 3.94 3.99 5.31
C LYS A 59 4.17 3.82 6.81
N THR A 60 4.64 2.64 7.26
CA THR A 60 4.97 2.39 8.67
C THR A 60 6.02 3.35 9.20
N SER A 61 7.10 3.60 8.46
CA SER A 61 8.15 4.55 8.87
C SER A 61 7.59 5.96 9.03
N TRP A 62 6.71 6.39 8.13
CA TRP A 62 6.07 7.70 8.23
C TRP A 62 5.10 7.80 9.41
N GLU A 63 4.34 6.75 9.72
CA GLU A 63 3.49 6.73 10.92
C GLU A 63 4.30 6.75 12.23
N GLN A 64 5.45 6.08 12.27
CA GLN A 64 6.37 6.15 13.42
C GLN A 64 6.87 7.59 13.61
N VAL A 65 7.33 8.23 12.54
CA VAL A 65 7.77 9.63 12.57
C VAL A 65 6.63 10.55 12.99
N ARG A 66 5.41 10.33 12.48
CA ARG A 66 4.21 11.09 12.86
C ARG A 66 3.92 10.97 14.35
N THR A 67 4.10 9.78 14.93
CA THR A 67 3.89 9.53 16.37
C THR A 67 4.94 10.26 17.21
N ILE A 68 6.21 10.21 16.80
CA ILE A 68 7.29 10.97 17.46
C ILE A 68 7.02 12.47 17.35
N TYR A 69 6.61 12.94 16.18
CA TYR A 69 6.26 14.33 15.93
C TYR A 69 5.11 14.79 16.83
N ASP A 70 4.06 13.98 17.00
CA ASP A 70 2.96 14.27 17.94
C ASP A 70 3.49 14.48 19.36
N ALA A 71 4.32 13.54 19.85
CA ALA A 71 4.88 13.61 21.19
C ALA A 71 5.69 14.89 21.43
N VAL A 72 6.44 15.36 20.42
CA VAL A 72 7.25 16.56 20.50
C VAL A 72 6.41 17.84 20.38
N ILE A 73 5.42 17.87 19.48
CA ILE A 73 4.66 19.09 19.18
C ILE A 73 3.49 19.33 20.15
N ARG A 74 2.94 18.27 20.77
CA ARG A 74 1.76 18.35 21.66
C ARG A 74 1.87 19.41 22.76
N PRO A 75 3.01 19.57 23.47
CA PRO A 75 3.14 20.58 24.52
C PRO A 75 3.04 22.02 24.00
N HIS A 76 3.38 22.23 22.72
CA HIS A 76 3.46 23.54 22.08
C HIS A 76 2.19 23.91 21.28
N LEU A 77 1.25 22.97 21.12
CA LEU A 77 -0.01 23.22 20.43
C LEU A 77 -1.01 23.97 21.34
N LYS A 78 -1.57 25.07 20.81
CA LYS A 78 -2.64 25.83 21.48
C LYS A 78 -3.91 25.01 21.66
N SER A 79 -4.21 24.11 20.71
CA SER A 79 -5.34 23.18 20.79
C SER A 79 -4.82 21.76 20.81
N LYS A 80 -5.00 21.08 21.95
CA LYS A 80 -4.51 19.71 22.18
C LYS A 80 -5.52 18.62 21.76
N ASN A 81 -6.70 19.03 21.30
CA ASN A 81 -7.81 18.14 20.97
C ASN A 81 -7.78 17.65 19.52
N LYS A 82 -7.00 18.29 18.65
CA LYS A 82 -6.87 17.87 17.25
C LYS A 82 -6.10 16.56 17.16
N SER A 83 -6.54 15.67 16.28
CA SER A 83 -5.81 14.45 15.98
C SER A 83 -4.55 14.77 15.19
N ILE A 84 -3.46 14.01 15.41
CA ILE A 84 -2.24 14.21 14.64
C ILE A 84 -2.46 13.96 13.14
N ARG A 85 -3.39 13.08 12.78
CA ARG A 85 -3.77 12.83 11.38
C ARG A 85 -4.42 14.05 10.71
N GLU A 86 -5.07 14.93 11.48
CA GLU A 86 -5.62 16.19 10.96
C GLU A 86 -4.55 17.27 10.82
N ILE A 87 -3.51 17.22 11.68
CA ILE A 87 -2.41 18.19 11.69
C ILE A 87 -1.40 17.87 10.57
N LEU A 88 -1.09 16.59 10.39
CA LEU A 88 -0.15 16.10 9.38
C LEU A 88 -0.83 14.99 8.56
N PRO A 89 -1.74 15.32 7.62
CA PRO A 89 -2.44 14.33 6.80
C PRO A 89 -1.49 13.68 5.79
N PHE A 90 -1.61 12.36 5.62
CA PHE A 90 -0.92 11.60 4.59
C PHE A 90 -1.92 11.14 3.52
N PRO A 91 -1.45 10.87 2.28
CA PRO A 91 -2.34 10.50 1.17
C PRO A 91 -3.20 9.26 1.47
N TRP A 92 -2.67 8.30 2.23
CA TRP A 92 -3.36 7.03 2.54
C TRP A 92 -4.32 7.10 3.73
N ASP A 93 -4.38 8.21 4.48
CA ASP A 93 -5.37 8.33 5.57
C ASP A 93 -6.81 8.38 5.03
N GLN A 94 -7.00 8.74 3.75
CA GLN A 94 -8.31 8.76 3.10
C GLN A 94 -8.76 7.36 2.64
N GLU A 95 -7.81 6.46 2.37
CA GLU A 95 -8.08 5.08 1.94
C GLU A 95 -8.69 4.26 3.09
N ASP A 96 -8.18 4.44 4.31
CA ASP A 96 -8.70 3.79 5.53
C ASP A 96 -10.18 4.12 5.80
N ILE A 97 -10.66 5.30 5.37
CA ILE A 97 -12.04 5.75 5.61
C ILE A 97 -13.02 4.95 4.74
N LEU A 98 -12.59 4.52 3.55
CA LEU A 98 -13.43 3.81 2.59
C LEU A 98 -13.52 2.30 2.89
N ASP A 99 -12.45 1.70 3.42
CA ASP A 99 -12.40 0.27 3.76
C ASP A 99 -13.18 -0.07 5.04
N ASN A 100 -13.17 0.83 6.03
CA ASN A 100 -13.86 0.60 7.30
C ASN A 100 -15.41 0.61 7.20
N GLY A 101 -15.98 1.26 6.17
CA GLY A 101 -17.43 1.34 5.97
C GLY A 101 -18.11 0.05 5.49
N GLN A 102 -17.34 -0.98 5.13
CA GLN A 102 -17.86 -2.26 4.60
C GLN A 102 -17.78 -3.42 5.62
N ASN A 103 -17.22 -3.17 6.82
CA ASN A 103 -16.88 -4.22 7.78
C ASN A 103 -18.00 -4.55 8.79
N GLU A 104 -19.06 -3.74 8.90
CA GLU A 104 -20.17 -4.02 9.82
C GLU A 104 -21.05 -5.18 9.31
N GLU A 105 -21.41 -5.17 8.02
CA GLU A 105 -22.16 -6.27 7.37
C GLU A 105 -21.34 -7.58 7.35
N GLY A 106 -20.03 -7.48 7.13
CA GLY A 106 -19.13 -8.64 7.13
C GLY A 106 -18.99 -9.32 8.50
N PHE A 107 -19.10 -8.58 9.61
CA PHE A 107 -19.01 -9.13 10.96
C PHE A 107 -20.26 -9.92 11.35
N GLU A 108 -21.46 -9.40 11.02
CA GLU A 108 -22.72 -10.10 11.26
C GLU A 108 -22.84 -11.38 10.42
N ASP A 109 -22.44 -11.30 9.14
CA ASP A 109 -22.36 -12.47 8.26
C ASP A 109 -21.38 -13.52 8.77
N MET A 110 -20.23 -13.09 9.29
CA MET A 110 -19.24 -13.99 9.87
C MET A 110 -19.78 -14.66 11.14
N LYS A 111 -20.43 -13.91 12.03
CA LYS A 111 -21.05 -14.46 13.25
C LYS A 111 -22.13 -15.50 12.90
N GLY A 112 -23.00 -15.19 11.94
CA GLY A 112 -24.04 -16.13 11.48
C GLY A 112 -23.49 -17.40 10.83
N ARG A 113 -22.33 -17.33 10.16
CA ARG A 113 -21.63 -18.52 9.64
C ARG A 113 -21.10 -19.40 10.77
N TRP A 114 -20.51 -18.80 11.82
CA TRP A 114 -20.01 -19.55 12.97
C TRP A 114 -21.12 -20.19 13.80
N ASP A 115 -22.24 -19.48 14.00
CA ASP A 115 -23.41 -20.02 14.71
C ASP A 115 -24.00 -21.26 14.01
N LYS A 116 -24.03 -21.26 12.67
CA LYS A 116 -24.44 -22.44 11.87
C LYS A 116 -23.48 -23.61 12.03
N ILE A 117 -22.17 -23.35 12.04
CA ILE A 117 -21.15 -24.39 12.24
C ILE A 117 -21.28 -25.00 13.64
N ASP A 118 -21.55 -24.19 14.66
CA ASP A 118 -21.75 -24.65 16.04
C ASP A 118 -23.03 -25.46 16.20
N GLN A 119 -24.13 -25.07 15.53
CA GLN A 119 -25.36 -25.86 15.47
C GLN A 119 -25.14 -27.24 14.84
N MET A 120 -24.47 -27.29 13.68
CA MET A 120 -24.16 -28.56 13.00
C MET A 120 -23.28 -29.49 13.84
N LYS A 121 -22.38 -28.93 14.66
CA LYS A 121 -21.56 -29.73 15.60
C LYS A 121 -22.37 -30.27 16.77
N ARG A 122 -23.37 -29.52 17.25
CA ARG A 122 -24.27 -29.96 18.33
C ARG A 122 -25.25 -31.06 17.90
N GLU A 123 -25.71 -31.03 16.65
CA GLU A 123 -26.63 -32.03 16.10
C GLU A 123 -25.97 -33.38 15.74
N LYS A 124 -24.62 -33.41 15.65
CA LYS A 124 -23.83 -34.61 15.35
C LYS A 124 -23.34 -35.37 16.60
N LEU A 125 -23.68 -34.88 17.80
CA LEU A 125 -23.41 -35.52 19.10
C LEU A 125 -24.68 -36.23 19.60
#